data_AF-A0AAQ2GGQ1-F1
#
_entry.id   AF-A0AAQ2GGQ1-F1
#
_cell.length_a   1.000
_cell.length_b   1.000
_cell.length_c   1.000
_cell.angle_alpha   90.00
_cell.angle_beta   90.00
_cell.angle_gamma   90.00
#
_symmetry.space_group_name_H-M   'P 1'
#
loop_
_entity.id
_entity.type
_entity.pdbx_description
1 polymer ?
#
loop_
_entity_poly.entity_id
_entity_poly.type
_entity_poly.pdbx_seq_one_letter_code
_entity_poly.pdbx_strand_id
1 'polypeptide(L)'
;MTEAIRLYWGRFGHVSVLNVASDFVTHAHVEAHLIIWLEGTAGEMTIGRETVLLGPGTAAGINSLQPHSHVLSHDGTPGLFLAFYIDPDWARRRRDLPSSAPLFAQAAITLEPWLHQAAAGLLDHLTDNESIDDVANYEIERFIDSVLDAADASAPQEPRGRVNTMQDFRVRKAIQLMKANVCERISFDDVARSVGLSRPHFFALFKEQTSLTPNVYWNTLRMEEAVRQLQWSHEPLISVACNLGFTTQGNFSRFFRDHVGVPPTLYREAARAVS
;
A
#
# COMPACT_ATOMS: atom_id res chain seq x y z
N MET A 1 -6.67 -18.56 -14.25
CA MET A 1 -5.26 -18.11 -14.23
C MET A 1 -4.81 -18.03 -12.79
N THR A 2 -3.63 -18.54 -12.48
CA THR A 2 -3.05 -18.60 -11.12
C THR A 2 -2.76 -17.18 -10.61
N GLU A 3 -2.90 -16.93 -9.31
CA GLU A 3 -2.41 -15.70 -8.67
C GLU A 3 -0.96 -15.46 -9.09
N ALA A 4 -0.69 -14.29 -9.67
CA ALA A 4 0.63 -13.92 -10.17
C ALA A 4 0.92 -12.48 -9.80
N ILE A 5 2.18 -12.21 -9.45
CA ILE A 5 2.69 -10.88 -9.21
C ILE A 5 3.95 -10.67 -10.03
N ARG A 6 4.09 -9.48 -10.61
CA ARG A 6 5.34 -8.97 -11.15
C ARG A 6 5.61 -7.63 -10.51
N LEU A 7 6.85 -7.43 -10.08
CA LEU A 7 7.30 -6.21 -9.39
C LEU A 7 8.29 -5.48 -10.27
N TYR A 8 8.17 -4.17 -10.34
CA TYR A 8 9.04 -3.33 -11.17
C TYR A 8 9.46 -2.12 -10.34
N TRP A 9 10.77 -1.97 -10.09
CA TRP A 9 11.31 -0.96 -9.19
C TRP A 9 11.86 0.24 -9.95
N GLY A 10 11.63 1.44 -9.42
CA GLY A 10 12.21 2.68 -9.93
C GLY A 10 12.38 3.71 -8.82
N ARG A 11 12.80 4.93 -9.17
CA ARG A 11 12.98 6.01 -8.17
C ARG A 11 11.67 6.43 -7.52
N PHE A 12 10.56 6.16 -8.18
CA PHE A 12 9.21 6.40 -7.68
C PHE A 12 8.78 5.39 -6.60
N GLY A 13 9.47 4.26 -6.43
CA GLY A 13 9.02 3.13 -5.61
C GLY A 13 8.91 1.87 -6.47
N HIS A 14 7.74 1.23 -6.52
CA HIS A 14 7.52 0.10 -7.42
C HIS A 14 6.11 0.03 -7.99
N VAL A 15 5.95 -0.64 -9.12
CA VAL A 15 4.65 -1.03 -9.67
C VAL A 15 4.50 -2.54 -9.61
N SER A 16 3.31 -2.97 -9.21
CA SER A 16 2.89 -4.36 -9.11
C SER A 16 1.77 -4.64 -10.11
N VAL A 17 1.94 -5.68 -10.93
CA VAL A 17 0.83 -6.27 -11.68
C VAL A 17 0.16 -7.28 -10.76
N LEU A 18 -1.11 -7.06 -10.43
CA LEU A 18 -1.86 -7.90 -9.48
C LEU A 18 -3.02 -8.59 -10.19
N ASN A 19 -3.01 -9.93 -10.18
CA ASN A 19 -4.13 -10.75 -10.63
C ASN A 19 -4.73 -11.48 -9.42
N VAL A 20 -5.82 -10.94 -8.86
CA VAL A 20 -6.31 -11.30 -7.52
C VAL A 20 -7.82 -11.56 -7.53
N ALA A 21 -8.24 -12.60 -6.80
CA ALA A 21 -9.64 -13.02 -6.68
C ALA A 21 -10.16 -13.02 -5.23
N SER A 22 -9.38 -12.48 -4.29
CA SER A 22 -9.70 -12.50 -2.86
C SER A 22 -9.61 -11.11 -2.23
N ASP A 23 -10.48 -10.87 -1.25
CA ASP A 23 -10.57 -9.60 -0.54
C ASP A 23 -9.28 -9.26 0.20
N PHE A 24 -9.00 -7.97 0.31
CA PHE A 24 -7.93 -7.43 1.13
C PHE A 24 -8.50 -6.91 2.45
N VAL A 25 -7.91 -7.35 3.56
CA VAL A 25 -8.29 -6.85 4.89
C VAL A 25 -7.94 -5.36 5.01
N THR A 26 -8.54 -4.67 5.98
CA THR A 26 -8.17 -3.27 6.23
C THR A 26 -6.70 -3.15 6.65
N HIS A 27 -5.94 -2.39 5.86
CA HIS A 27 -4.51 -2.16 6.07
C HIS A 27 -4.11 -0.75 5.64
N ALA A 28 -2.83 -0.43 5.77
CA ALA A 28 -2.23 0.82 5.31
C ALA A 28 -0.75 0.57 4.96
N HIS A 29 -0.16 1.46 4.17
CA HIS A 29 1.25 1.41 3.74
C HIS A 29 1.92 2.75 3.97
N VAL A 30 3.25 2.77 4.12
CA VAL A 30 4.02 4.03 4.17
C VAL A 30 4.10 4.69 2.80
N GLU A 31 4.13 3.90 1.73
CA GLU A 31 3.96 4.38 0.36
C GLU A 31 2.54 4.93 0.15
N ALA A 32 2.41 5.88 -0.77
CA ALA A 32 1.11 6.22 -1.33
C ALA A 32 0.79 5.26 -2.47
N HIS A 33 -0.48 4.89 -2.64
CA HIS A 33 -0.87 3.95 -3.69
C HIS A 33 -1.67 4.63 -4.78
N LEU A 34 -1.41 4.22 -6.01
CA LEU A 34 -2.31 4.43 -7.14
C LEU A 34 -2.73 3.05 -7.66
N ILE A 35 -4.04 2.78 -7.69
CA ILE A 35 -4.58 1.50 -8.13
C ILE A 35 -5.51 1.72 -9.32
N ILE A 36 -5.21 1.02 -10.40
CA ILE A 36 -5.95 1.08 -11.67
C ILE A 36 -6.42 -0.31 -12.01
N TRP A 37 -7.73 -0.46 -12.20
CA TRP A 37 -8.33 -1.68 -12.70
C TRP A 37 -8.20 -1.75 -14.23
N LEU A 38 -7.86 -2.93 -14.76
CA LEU A 38 -7.73 -3.16 -16.19
C LEU A 38 -8.80 -4.11 -16.72
N GLU A 39 -8.97 -5.27 -16.08
CA GLU A 39 -9.87 -6.33 -16.54
C GLU A 39 -10.46 -7.16 -15.39
N GLY A 40 -11.53 -7.91 -15.69
CA GLY A 40 -12.17 -8.81 -14.74
C GLY A 40 -12.96 -8.08 -13.65
N THR A 41 -12.87 -8.56 -12.41
CA THR A 41 -13.65 -8.00 -11.30
C THR A 41 -12.96 -6.77 -10.71
N ALA A 42 -13.59 -5.60 -10.81
CA ALA A 42 -13.04 -4.37 -10.22
C ALA A 42 -13.19 -4.30 -8.70
N GLY A 43 -14.32 -4.77 -8.16
CA GLY A 43 -14.62 -4.72 -6.73
C GLY A 43 -14.88 -3.30 -6.21
N GLU A 44 -15.05 -3.21 -4.89
CA GLU A 44 -15.27 -1.97 -4.15
C GLU A 44 -14.12 -1.74 -3.17
N MET A 45 -13.54 -0.53 -3.19
CA MET A 45 -12.53 -0.12 -2.24
C MET A 45 -13.11 0.81 -1.18
N THR A 46 -12.81 0.56 0.08
CA THR A 46 -13.04 1.53 1.17
C THR A 46 -11.71 2.20 1.49
N ILE A 47 -11.61 3.52 1.38
CA ILE A 47 -10.38 4.31 1.59
C ILE A 47 -10.69 5.43 2.58
N GLY A 48 -10.23 5.27 3.83
CA GLY A 48 -10.60 6.16 4.92
C GLY A 48 -12.10 6.15 5.20
N ARG A 49 -12.80 7.18 4.73
CA ARG A 49 -14.27 7.33 4.82
C ARG A 49 -14.96 7.26 3.45
N GLU A 50 -14.18 7.17 2.38
CA GLU A 50 -14.66 7.17 1.01
C GLU A 50 -14.81 5.73 0.52
N THR A 51 -15.82 5.51 -0.33
CA THR A 51 -15.98 4.28 -1.09
C THR A 51 -15.69 4.58 -2.55
N VAL A 52 -14.77 3.85 -3.15
CA VAL A 52 -14.34 4.01 -4.54
C VAL A 52 -14.68 2.74 -5.33
N LEU A 53 -15.46 2.91 -6.39
CA LEU A 53 -15.74 1.87 -7.37
C LEU A 53 -14.76 2.02 -8.52
N LEU A 54 -13.85 1.06 -8.64
CA LEU A 54 -12.86 1.03 -9.73
C LEU A 54 -13.53 0.69 -11.07
N GLY A 55 -12.94 1.17 -12.15
CA GLY A 55 -13.40 0.87 -13.51
C GLY A 55 -12.64 1.66 -14.57
N PRO A 56 -13.04 1.58 -15.85
CA PRO A 56 -12.34 2.27 -16.94
C PRO A 56 -12.17 3.78 -16.74
N GLY A 57 -13.11 4.42 -16.04
CA GLY A 57 -13.11 5.87 -15.79
C GLY A 57 -12.67 6.26 -14.38
N THR A 58 -12.25 5.30 -13.54
CA THR A 58 -11.97 5.57 -12.11
C THR A 58 -10.78 4.77 -11.62
N ALA A 59 -9.76 5.47 -11.14
CA ALA A 59 -8.67 4.92 -10.34
C ALA A 59 -8.84 5.28 -8.85
N ALA A 60 -8.11 4.57 -7.99
CA ALA A 60 -8.01 4.89 -6.57
C ALA A 60 -6.64 5.48 -6.24
N GLY A 61 -6.64 6.66 -5.62
CA GLY A 61 -5.49 7.28 -4.97
C GLY A 61 -5.57 7.11 -3.46
N ILE A 62 -4.52 6.58 -2.83
CA ILE A 62 -4.47 6.34 -1.40
C ILE A 62 -3.24 7.03 -0.84
N ASN A 63 -3.43 7.91 0.15
CA ASN A 63 -2.30 8.58 0.79
C ASN A 63 -1.54 7.63 1.73
N SER A 64 -0.27 7.96 1.98
CA SER A 64 0.56 7.32 3.00
C SER A 64 -0.18 7.20 4.34
N LEU A 65 -0.17 6.00 4.91
CA LEU A 65 -0.82 5.61 6.16
C LEU A 65 -2.34 5.83 6.20
N GLN A 66 -3.00 5.97 5.05
CA GLN A 66 -4.45 6.02 4.97
C GLN A 66 -5.02 4.58 4.99
N PRO A 67 -5.92 4.25 5.94
CA PRO A 67 -6.51 2.91 6.01
C PRO A 67 -7.35 2.63 4.77
N HIS A 68 -7.21 1.44 4.21
CA HIS A 68 -8.01 0.99 3.08
C HIS A 68 -8.21 -0.52 3.07
N SER A 69 -9.26 -0.97 2.37
CA SER A 69 -9.58 -2.37 2.08
C SER A 69 -10.21 -2.49 0.70
N HIS A 70 -10.21 -3.69 0.15
CA HIS A 70 -10.75 -3.97 -1.18
C HIS A 70 -11.56 -5.25 -1.14
N VAL A 71 -12.86 -5.14 -1.44
CA VAL A 71 -13.78 -6.26 -1.55
C VAL A 71 -13.97 -6.58 -3.03
N LEU A 72 -13.64 -7.79 -3.44
CA LEU A 72 -13.83 -8.29 -4.79
C LEU A 72 -15.12 -9.13 -4.86
N SER A 73 -15.64 -9.34 -6.07
CA SER A 73 -16.79 -10.23 -6.30
C SER A 73 -16.50 -11.65 -5.81
N HIS A 74 -17.48 -12.26 -5.13
CA HIS A 74 -17.39 -13.64 -4.65
C HIS A 74 -17.66 -14.68 -5.74
N ASP A 75 -17.86 -14.27 -7.00
CA ASP A 75 -17.99 -15.20 -8.13
C ASP A 75 -16.67 -15.91 -8.49
N GLY A 76 -15.56 -15.50 -7.88
CA GLY A 76 -14.23 -16.10 -8.06
C GLY A 76 -13.51 -15.63 -9.32
N THR A 77 -14.09 -14.71 -10.09
CA THR A 77 -13.44 -14.09 -11.24
C THR A 77 -12.37 -13.12 -10.74
N PRO A 78 -11.08 -13.32 -11.09
CA PRO A 78 -10.05 -12.40 -10.65
C PRO A 78 -10.20 -11.03 -11.31
N GLY A 79 -9.74 -10.00 -10.61
CA GLY A 79 -9.47 -8.69 -11.18
C GLY A 79 -7.99 -8.54 -11.51
N LEU A 80 -7.70 -7.87 -12.62
CA LEU A 80 -6.36 -7.48 -13.03
C LEU A 80 -6.16 -5.98 -12.75
N PHE A 81 -5.10 -5.66 -12.00
CA PHE A 81 -4.80 -4.31 -11.56
C PHE A 81 -3.33 -3.94 -11.77
N LEU A 82 -3.09 -2.67 -12.05
CA LEU A 82 -1.79 -2.04 -11.83
C LEU A 82 -1.84 -1.27 -10.51
N ALA A 83 -0.99 -1.68 -9.57
CA ALA A 83 -0.83 -1.02 -8.28
C ALA A 83 0.55 -0.38 -8.18
N PHE A 84 0.61 0.94 -8.17
CA PHE A 84 1.83 1.71 -7.98
C PHE A 84 1.98 2.04 -6.51
N TYR A 85 3.11 1.65 -5.93
CA TYR A 85 3.56 1.96 -4.59
C TYR A 85 4.57 3.10 -4.71
N ILE A 86 4.10 4.31 -4.42
CA ILE A 86 4.80 5.55 -4.72
C ILE A 86 5.43 6.11 -3.43
N ASP A 87 6.74 6.37 -3.45
CA ASP A 87 7.42 7.14 -2.42
C ASP A 87 6.76 8.54 -2.35
N PRO A 88 6.10 8.87 -1.22
CA PRO A 88 5.35 10.10 -1.12
C PRO A 88 6.25 11.34 -1.20
N ASP A 89 7.50 11.27 -0.76
CA ASP A 89 8.43 12.39 -0.84
C ASP A 89 8.98 12.56 -2.26
N TRP A 90 9.15 11.47 -3.02
CA TRP A 90 9.45 11.54 -4.44
C TRP A 90 8.35 12.28 -5.20
N ALA A 91 7.09 11.88 -5.01
CA ALA A 91 5.96 12.49 -5.70
C ALA A 91 5.75 13.95 -5.27
N ARG A 92 5.85 14.26 -3.97
CA ARG A 92 5.73 15.64 -3.47
C ARG A 92 6.76 16.57 -4.09
N ARG A 93 8.03 16.16 -4.18
CA ARG A 93 9.10 16.97 -4.79
C ARG A 93 8.82 17.26 -6.27
N ARG A 94 8.35 16.27 -7.02
CA ARG A 94 7.98 16.44 -8.44
C ARG A 94 6.81 17.39 -8.64
N ARG A 95 5.90 17.43 -7.67
CA ARG A 95 4.66 18.20 -7.67
C ARG A 95 4.76 19.56 -6.96
N ASP A 96 5.96 19.92 -6.47
CA ASP A 96 6.21 21.10 -5.62
C ASP A 96 5.23 21.22 -4.43
N LEU A 97 4.93 20.09 -3.80
CA LEU A 97 4.03 20.01 -2.66
C LEU A 97 4.79 20.10 -1.32
N PRO A 98 4.22 20.75 -0.29
CA PRO A 98 4.77 20.70 1.07
C PRO A 98 4.91 19.26 1.58
N SER A 99 5.92 19.00 2.43
CA SER A 99 6.19 17.65 2.97
C SER A 99 5.01 17.02 3.73
N SER A 100 4.09 17.83 4.26
CA SER A 100 2.89 17.36 4.98
C SER A 100 1.62 17.36 4.13
N ALA A 101 1.70 17.70 2.84
CA ALA A 101 0.53 17.72 1.98
C ALA A 101 0.16 16.29 1.56
N PRO A 102 -1.14 15.95 1.53
CA PRO A 102 -1.58 14.70 0.92
C PRO A 102 -1.33 14.77 -0.59
N LEU A 103 -0.97 13.62 -1.17
CA LEU A 103 -0.82 13.48 -2.62
C LEU A 103 -2.17 13.49 -3.32
N PHE A 104 -3.16 12.83 -2.73
CA PHE A 104 -4.52 12.76 -3.25
C PHE A 104 -5.46 13.56 -2.34
N ALA A 105 -6.19 14.52 -2.93
CA ALA A 105 -7.19 15.31 -2.22
C ALA A 105 -8.46 14.50 -1.88
N GLN A 106 -8.78 13.53 -2.74
CA GLN A 106 -9.88 12.58 -2.61
C GLN A 106 -9.39 11.21 -3.11
N ALA A 107 -10.08 10.14 -2.71
CA ALA A 107 -9.65 8.79 -3.05
C ALA A 107 -9.97 8.41 -4.51
N ALA A 108 -11.09 8.88 -5.06
CA ALA A 108 -11.48 8.59 -6.43
C ALA A 108 -10.81 9.56 -7.43
N ILE A 109 -10.11 9.01 -8.42
CA ILE A 109 -9.47 9.77 -9.49
C ILE A 109 -10.23 9.51 -10.79
N THR A 110 -10.76 10.55 -11.42
CA THR A 110 -11.38 10.41 -12.74
C THR A 110 -10.32 10.18 -13.80
N LEU A 111 -10.44 9.07 -14.52
CA LEU A 111 -9.56 8.73 -15.63
C LEU A 111 -10.22 9.07 -16.96
N GLU A 112 -9.52 9.86 -17.77
CA GLU A 112 -9.83 10.00 -19.19
C GLU A 112 -9.58 8.67 -19.93
N PRO A 113 -10.34 8.35 -21.00
CA PRO A 113 -10.20 7.06 -21.71
C PRO A 113 -8.78 6.75 -22.18
N TRP A 114 -8.02 7.75 -22.63
CA TRP A 114 -6.64 7.57 -23.08
C TRP A 114 -5.69 7.17 -21.95
N LEU A 115 -5.97 7.61 -20.71
CA LEU A 115 -5.14 7.33 -19.55
C LEU A 115 -5.36 5.90 -19.06
N HIS A 116 -6.61 5.42 -19.11
CA HIS A 116 -6.91 4.00 -18.90
C HIS A 116 -6.28 3.11 -19.99
N GLN A 117 -6.35 3.53 -21.26
CA GLN A 117 -5.67 2.84 -22.36
C GLN A 117 -4.14 2.83 -22.21
N ALA A 118 -3.55 3.93 -21.73
CA ALA A 118 -2.12 4.00 -21.45
C ALA A 118 -1.72 3.03 -20.32
N ALA A 119 -2.58 2.82 -19.32
CA ALA A 119 -2.36 1.82 -18.27
C ALA A 119 -2.30 0.40 -18.85
N ALA A 120 -3.22 0.06 -19.77
CA ALA A 120 -3.21 -1.22 -20.47
C ALA A 120 -1.95 -1.38 -21.34
N GLY A 121 -1.55 -0.35 -22.09
CA GLY A 121 -0.31 -0.37 -22.88
C GLY A 121 0.95 -0.52 -22.02
N LEU A 122 0.97 0.07 -20.82
CA LEU A 122 2.05 -0.10 -19.86
C LEU A 122 2.10 -1.57 -19.36
N LEU A 123 0.95 -2.19 -19.09
CA LEU A 123 0.90 -3.61 -18.73
C LEU A 123 1.52 -4.49 -19.82
N ASP A 124 1.18 -4.26 -21.09
CA ASP A 124 1.73 -5.02 -22.22
C ASP A 124 3.26 -4.90 -22.25
N HIS A 125 3.77 -3.67 -22.14
CA HIS A 125 5.21 -3.40 -22.13
C HIS A 125 5.94 -4.04 -20.93
N LEU A 126 5.33 -4.00 -19.74
CA LEU A 126 5.85 -4.67 -18.55
C LEU A 126 5.84 -6.19 -18.74
N THR A 127 4.81 -6.74 -19.40
CA THR A 127 4.65 -8.18 -19.57
C THR A 127 5.67 -8.77 -20.56
N ASP A 128 6.02 -8.01 -21.59
CA ASP A 128 6.92 -8.44 -22.68
C ASP A 128 8.41 -8.32 -22.36
N ASN A 129 8.79 -7.49 -21.36
CA ASN A 129 10.20 -7.28 -21.01
C ASN A 129 10.59 -7.98 -19.70
N GLU A 130 11.71 -8.72 -19.72
CA GLU A 130 12.27 -9.37 -18.52
C GLU A 130 12.91 -8.37 -17.54
N SER A 131 13.31 -7.19 -18.03
CA SER A 131 13.91 -6.12 -17.21
C SER A 131 13.39 -4.75 -17.63
N ILE A 132 13.31 -3.82 -16.68
CA ILE A 132 12.99 -2.41 -16.95
C ILE A 132 14.25 -1.73 -17.50
N ASP A 133 14.20 -1.23 -18.71
CA ASP A 133 15.22 -0.32 -19.23
C ASP A 133 14.91 1.14 -18.86
N ASP A 134 15.81 2.07 -19.21
CA ASP A 134 15.60 3.48 -18.92
C ASP A 134 14.34 4.06 -19.61
N VAL A 135 13.90 3.45 -20.73
CA VAL A 135 12.71 3.87 -21.48
C VAL A 135 11.46 3.49 -20.71
N ALA A 136 11.34 2.24 -20.28
CA ALA A 136 10.22 1.75 -19.48
C ALA A 136 10.10 2.52 -18.15
N ASN A 137 11.23 2.83 -17.49
CA ASN A 137 11.23 3.67 -16.29
C ASN A 137 10.65 5.07 -16.56
N TYR A 138 11.06 5.71 -17.65
CA TYR A 138 10.56 7.01 -18.04
C TYR A 138 9.05 6.98 -18.38
N GLU A 139 8.59 5.93 -19.05
CA GLU A 139 7.17 5.73 -19.36
C GLU A 139 6.32 5.58 -18.09
N ILE A 140 6.80 4.79 -17.12
CA ILE A 140 6.14 4.64 -15.81
C ILE A 140 6.09 5.98 -15.09
N GLU A 141 7.21 6.72 -14.99
CA GLU A 141 7.22 8.03 -14.31
C GLU A 141 6.28 9.03 -14.97
N ARG A 142 6.27 9.10 -16.31
CA ARG A 142 5.37 9.96 -17.08
C ARG A 142 3.90 9.56 -16.88
N PHE A 143 3.63 8.26 -16.81
CA PHE A 143 2.29 7.75 -16.55
C PHE A 143 1.82 8.16 -15.14
N ILE A 144 2.66 7.98 -14.12
CA ILE A 144 2.38 8.43 -12.74
C ILE A 144 2.08 9.93 -12.71
N ASP A 145 2.92 10.76 -13.33
CA ASP A 145 2.70 12.21 -13.40
C ASP A 145 1.33 12.54 -14.04
N SER A 146 0.99 11.87 -15.14
CA SER A 146 -0.29 12.07 -15.84
C SER A 146 -1.52 11.72 -14.98
N VAL A 147 -1.43 10.65 -14.18
CA VAL A 147 -2.52 10.27 -13.27
C VAL A 147 -2.61 11.19 -12.07
N LEU A 148 -1.46 11.67 -11.56
CA LEU A 148 -1.44 12.68 -10.50
C LEU A 148 -2.05 14.01 -10.98
N ASP A 149 -1.82 14.40 -12.22
CA ASP A 149 -2.47 15.59 -12.82
C ASP A 149 -3.98 15.40 -12.97
N ALA A 150 -4.43 14.20 -13.34
CA ALA A 150 -5.86 13.86 -13.36
C ALA A 150 -6.49 13.90 -11.96
N ALA A 151 -5.75 13.46 -10.93
CA ALA A 151 -6.19 13.52 -9.53
C ALA A 151 -6.37 14.97 -9.06
N ASP A 152 -5.51 15.87 -9.51
CA ASP A 152 -5.61 17.30 -9.24
C ASP A 152 -6.80 17.96 -9.94
N ALA A 153 -7.02 17.62 -11.21
CA ALA A 153 -8.16 18.12 -11.98
C ALA A 153 -9.50 17.66 -11.40
N SER A 154 -9.51 16.48 -10.76
CA SER A 154 -10.69 15.90 -10.10
C SER A 154 -10.94 16.46 -8.69
N ALA A 155 -9.97 17.16 -8.10
CA ALA A 155 -10.04 17.59 -6.72
C ALA A 155 -11.07 18.72 -6.52
N PRO A 156 -11.80 18.76 -5.37
CA PRO A 156 -12.64 19.90 -5.03
C PRO A 156 -11.79 21.17 -4.92
N GLN A 157 -12.39 22.35 -5.19
CA GLN A 157 -11.69 23.64 -5.03
C GLN A 157 -11.35 24.00 -3.58
N GLU A 158 -11.64 23.13 -2.61
CA GLU A 158 -11.20 23.31 -1.23
C GLU A 158 -9.72 22.94 -1.05
N PRO A 159 -9.00 23.65 -0.15
CA PRO A 159 -7.60 23.34 0.11
C PRO A 159 -7.46 21.90 0.59
N ARG A 160 -6.51 21.16 0.00
CA ARG A 160 -6.12 19.82 0.43
C ARG A 160 -6.02 19.78 1.95
N GLY A 161 -6.80 18.91 2.59
CA GLY A 161 -6.75 18.73 4.04
C GLY A 161 -5.32 18.53 4.51
N ARG A 162 -4.95 19.07 5.67
CA ARG A 162 -3.63 18.79 6.23
C ARG A 162 -3.59 17.35 6.73
N VAL A 163 -2.53 16.61 6.39
CA VAL A 163 -2.22 15.37 7.12
C VAL A 163 -2.15 15.75 8.60
N ASN A 164 -2.90 15.03 9.45
CA ASN A 164 -2.94 15.31 10.88
C ASN A 164 -1.51 15.15 11.42
N THR A 165 -0.80 16.27 11.59
CA THR A 165 0.55 16.23 12.16
C THR A 165 0.41 15.65 13.54
N MET A 166 1.04 14.52 13.82
CA MET A 166 0.94 13.85 15.10
C MET A 166 1.46 14.75 16.23
N GLN A 167 0.55 15.40 16.95
CA GLN A 167 0.91 16.43 17.93
C GLN A 167 1.18 15.81 19.30
N ASP A 168 0.52 14.70 19.64
CA ASP A 168 0.66 14.07 20.94
C ASP A 168 2.00 13.30 21.06
N PHE A 169 2.82 13.70 22.03
CA PHE A 169 4.12 13.08 22.29
C PHE A 169 4.01 11.61 22.72
N ARG A 170 2.90 11.22 23.36
CA ARG A 170 2.66 9.83 23.81
C ARG A 170 2.45 8.92 22.61
N VAL A 171 1.72 9.38 21.60
CA VAL A 171 1.53 8.63 20.34
C VAL A 171 2.86 8.53 19.58
N ARG A 172 3.63 9.62 19.50
CA ARG A 172 4.97 9.58 18.88
C ARG A 172 5.89 8.57 19.58
N LYS A 173 5.94 8.59 20.91
CA LYS A 173 6.73 7.64 21.71
C LYS A 173 6.23 6.21 21.55
N ALA A 174 4.92 5.99 21.52
CA ALA A 174 4.35 4.67 21.25
C ALA A 174 4.80 4.14 19.88
N ILE A 175 4.74 4.96 18.83
CA ILE A 175 5.22 4.57 17.49
C ILE A 175 6.71 4.24 17.49
N GLN A 176 7.55 5.02 18.17
CA GLN A 176 8.97 4.71 18.28
C GLN A 176 9.20 3.35 18.93
N LEU A 177 8.47 3.05 20.02
CA LEU A 177 8.52 1.75 20.66
C LEU A 177 8.02 0.65 19.73
N MET A 178 6.94 0.89 18.98
CA MET A 178 6.41 -0.09 18.06
C MET A 178 7.40 -0.42 16.93
N LYS A 179 8.03 0.60 16.33
CA LYS A 179 9.05 0.43 15.30
C LYS A 179 10.28 -0.31 15.83
N ALA A 180 10.76 0.03 17.03
CA ALA A 180 11.91 -0.62 17.65
C ALA A 180 11.66 -2.09 18.00
N ASN A 181 10.40 -2.50 18.15
CA ASN A 181 10.02 -3.84 18.61
C ASN A 181 9.22 -4.61 17.54
N VAL A 182 9.26 -4.23 16.26
CA VAL A 182 8.43 -4.90 15.21
C VAL A 182 8.71 -6.40 15.12
N CYS A 183 9.97 -6.80 15.32
CA CYS A 183 10.43 -8.19 15.36
C CYS A 183 10.42 -8.80 16.78
N GLU A 184 10.03 -8.03 17.79
CA GLU A 184 9.98 -8.47 19.18
C GLU A 184 8.54 -8.60 19.66
N ARG A 185 8.32 -9.41 20.71
CA ARG A 185 6.99 -9.60 21.29
C ARG A 185 6.72 -8.55 22.36
N ILE A 186 6.35 -7.34 21.97
CA ILE A 186 5.79 -6.34 22.89
C ILE A 186 4.26 -6.39 22.87
N SER A 187 3.63 -6.34 24.05
CA SER A 187 2.17 -6.26 24.14
C SER A 187 1.69 -4.81 24.06
N PHE A 188 0.47 -4.58 23.56
CA PHE A 188 -0.11 -3.23 23.61
C PHE A 188 -0.35 -2.71 25.02
N ASP A 189 -0.46 -3.60 26.02
CA ASP A 189 -0.53 -3.20 27.42
C ASP A 189 0.80 -2.61 27.90
N ASP A 190 1.92 -3.17 27.46
CA ASP A 190 3.25 -2.63 27.76
C ASP A 190 3.51 -1.32 27.02
N VAL A 191 3.10 -1.22 25.75
CA VAL A 191 3.17 0.04 24.99
C VAL A 191 2.35 1.12 25.69
N ALA A 192 1.09 0.84 26.05
CA ALA A 192 0.22 1.80 26.73
C ALA A 192 0.82 2.24 28.08
N ARG A 193 1.31 1.30 28.89
CA ARG A 193 1.93 1.58 30.20
C ARG A 193 3.18 2.45 30.05
N SER A 194 4.01 2.21 29.05
CA SER A 194 5.25 2.97 28.80
C SER A 194 5.03 4.45 28.43
N VAL A 195 3.82 4.78 27.97
CA VAL A 195 3.39 6.15 27.62
C VAL A 195 2.39 6.73 28.62
N GLY A 196 2.18 6.04 29.76
CA GLY A 196 1.35 6.52 30.86
C GLY A 196 -0.16 6.47 30.58
N LEU A 197 -0.62 5.53 29.74
CA LEU A 197 -2.03 5.40 29.36
C LEU A 197 -2.58 4.02 29.73
N SER A 198 -3.88 3.96 30.00
CA SER A 198 -4.61 2.68 29.97
C SER A 198 -4.76 2.21 28.53
N ARG A 199 -4.89 0.89 28.31
CA ARG A 199 -5.06 0.33 26.97
C ARG A 199 -6.23 0.95 26.18
N PRO A 200 -7.45 1.12 26.74
CA PRO A 200 -8.55 1.75 26.00
C PRO A 200 -8.24 3.19 25.59
N HIS A 201 -7.63 3.98 26.48
CA HIS A 201 -7.29 5.36 26.19
C HIS A 201 -6.16 5.46 25.15
N PHE A 202 -5.16 4.57 25.22
CA PHE A 202 -4.12 4.45 24.20
C PHE A 202 -4.73 4.17 22.81
N PHE A 203 -5.65 3.18 22.71
CA PHE A 203 -6.28 2.84 21.44
C PHE A 203 -7.10 4.01 20.87
N ALA A 204 -7.87 4.70 21.71
CA ALA A 204 -8.67 5.85 21.30
C ALA A 204 -7.78 7.01 20.81
N LEU A 205 -6.80 7.41 21.63
CA LEU A 205 -5.88 8.51 21.30
C LEU A 205 -5.03 8.20 20.06
N PHE A 206 -4.54 6.96 19.93
CA PHE A 206 -3.77 6.54 18.77
C PHE A 206 -4.61 6.62 17.49
N LYS A 207 -5.87 6.15 17.53
CA LYS A 207 -6.78 6.25 16.38
C LYS A 207 -7.14 7.68 16.03
N GLU A 208 -7.36 8.53 17.02
CA GLU A 208 -7.62 9.95 16.82
C GLU A 208 -6.43 10.66 16.14
N GLN A 209 -5.20 10.35 16.56
CA GLN A 209 -3.99 11.01 16.06
C GLN A 209 -3.48 10.43 14.73
N THR A 210 -3.75 9.15 14.43
CA THR A 210 -3.19 8.45 13.25
C THR A 210 -4.22 8.02 12.22
N SER A 211 -5.51 8.12 12.53
CA SER A 211 -6.62 7.48 11.78
C SER A 211 -6.56 5.95 11.74
N LEU A 212 -5.55 5.32 12.35
CA LEU A 212 -5.34 3.88 12.39
C LEU A 212 -5.52 3.35 13.81
N THR A 213 -6.00 2.11 13.94
CA THR A 213 -5.87 1.45 15.25
C THR A 213 -4.42 1.03 15.49
N PRO A 214 -3.97 0.90 16.75
CA PRO A 214 -2.64 0.34 17.04
C PRO A 214 -2.38 -1.01 16.37
N ASN A 215 -3.39 -1.87 16.24
CA ASN A 215 -3.30 -3.15 15.54
C ASN A 215 -2.98 -2.98 14.05
N VAL A 216 -3.74 -2.11 13.36
CA VAL A 216 -3.54 -1.89 11.91
C VAL A 216 -2.16 -1.29 11.67
N TYR A 217 -1.76 -0.30 12.46
CA TYR A 217 -0.42 0.29 12.34
C TYR A 217 0.70 -0.74 12.62
N TRP A 218 0.54 -1.57 13.64
CA TRP A 218 1.51 -2.63 13.93
C TRP A 218 1.61 -3.64 12.77
N ASN A 219 0.48 -4.02 12.17
CA ASN A 219 0.46 -4.90 11.02
C ASN A 219 1.12 -4.26 9.79
N THR A 220 0.94 -2.95 9.57
CA THR A 220 1.68 -2.20 8.54
C THR A 220 3.18 -2.32 8.75
N LEU A 221 3.69 -2.06 9.96
CA LEU A 221 5.12 -2.21 10.26
C LEU A 221 5.61 -3.64 10.04
N ARG A 222 4.83 -4.65 10.44
CA ARG A 222 5.16 -6.07 10.21
C ARG A 222 5.19 -6.41 8.73
N MET A 223 4.29 -5.82 7.94
CA MET A 223 4.22 -6.07 6.50
C MET A 223 5.42 -5.45 5.79
N GLU A 224 5.79 -4.22 6.12
CA GLU A 224 6.99 -3.55 5.61
C GLU A 224 8.25 -4.38 5.90
N GLU A 225 8.40 -4.83 7.14
CA GLU A 225 9.54 -5.68 7.53
C GLU A 225 9.50 -7.06 6.87
N ALA A 226 8.30 -7.63 6.64
CA ALA A 226 8.14 -8.86 5.89
C ALA A 226 8.61 -8.71 4.44
N VAL A 227 8.12 -7.69 3.73
CA VAL A 227 8.53 -7.37 2.36
C VAL A 227 10.05 -7.20 2.30
N ARG A 228 10.62 -6.42 3.24
CA ARG A 228 12.07 -6.21 3.35
C ARG A 228 12.83 -7.53 3.51
N GLN A 229 12.42 -8.40 4.43
CA GLN A 229 13.08 -9.69 4.62
C GLN A 229 12.91 -10.63 3.42
N LEU A 230 11.75 -10.63 2.76
CA LEU A 230 11.54 -11.46 1.57
C LEU A 230 12.40 -11.01 0.39
N GLN A 231 12.61 -9.70 0.22
CA GLN A 231 13.40 -9.14 -0.86
C GLN A 231 14.90 -9.34 -0.63
N TRP A 232 15.42 -9.00 0.56
CA TRP A 232 16.87 -8.90 0.79
C TRP A 232 17.48 -10.03 1.64
N SER A 233 16.68 -10.89 2.27
CA SER A 233 17.19 -12.02 3.06
C SER A 233 17.04 -13.36 2.33
N HIS A 234 17.95 -14.28 2.64
CA HIS A 234 17.91 -15.69 2.19
C HIS A 234 17.29 -16.62 3.24
N GLU A 235 16.79 -16.07 4.35
CA GLU A 235 16.21 -16.86 5.42
C GLU A 235 14.98 -17.68 4.95
N PRO A 236 14.81 -18.90 5.49
CA PRO A 236 13.58 -19.68 5.30
C PRO A 236 12.34 -18.89 5.74
N LEU A 237 11.20 -19.12 5.08
CA LEU A 237 9.94 -18.45 5.44
C LEU A 237 9.51 -18.67 6.90
N ILE A 238 9.86 -19.82 7.48
CA ILE A 238 9.60 -20.07 8.90
C ILE A 238 10.41 -19.13 9.80
N SER A 239 11.65 -18.78 9.43
CA SER A 239 12.48 -17.84 10.19
C SER A 239 11.91 -16.42 10.09
N VAL A 240 11.53 -15.99 8.88
CA VAL A 240 10.84 -14.70 8.67
C VAL A 240 9.57 -14.61 9.51
N ALA A 241 8.75 -15.67 9.52
CA ALA A 241 7.54 -15.75 10.32
C ALA A 241 7.84 -15.63 11.82
N CYS A 242 8.82 -16.38 12.33
CA CYS A 242 9.23 -16.34 13.73
C CYS A 242 9.77 -14.95 14.13
N ASN A 243 10.60 -14.34 13.29
CA ASN A 243 11.17 -13.01 13.51
C ASN A 243 10.08 -11.95 13.61
N LEU A 244 8.99 -12.06 12.85
CA LEU A 244 7.86 -11.12 12.91
C LEU A 244 6.86 -11.44 14.05
N GLY A 245 7.16 -12.46 14.86
CA GLY A 245 6.37 -12.86 16.02
C GLY A 245 5.21 -13.81 15.71
N PHE A 246 5.14 -14.40 14.50
CA PHE A 246 4.13 -15.42 14.18
C PHE A 246 4.48 -16.76 14.82
N THR A 247 3.47 -17.48 15.29
CA THR A 247 3.63 -18.80 15.92
C THR A 247 3.88 -19.92 14.91
N THR A 248 3.42 -19.75 13.68
CA THR A 248 3.56 -20.72 12.60
C THR A 248 3.78 -20.01 11.27
N GLN A 249 4.48 -20.66 10.33
CA GLN A 249 4.61 -20.18 8.96
C GLN A 249 3.23 -20.04 8.27
N GLY A 250 2.29 -20.93 8.55
CA GLY A 250 0.94 -20.87 7.98
C GLY A 250 0.18 -19.60 8.35
N ASN A 251 0.32 -19.13 9.59
CA ASN A 251 -0.28 -17.87 10.04
C ASN A 251 0.36 -16.67 9.32
N PHE A 252 1.68 -16.68 9.17
CA PHE A 252 2.39 -15.65 8.39
C PHE A 252 1.97 -15.66 6.93
N SER A 253 1.91 -16.82 6.27
CA SER A 253 1.51 -16.91 4.86
C SER A 253 0.08 -16.39 4.63
N ARG A 254 -0.84 -16.66 5.56
CA ARG A 254 -2.21 -16.14 5.50
C ARG A 254 -2.20 -14.61 5.67
N PHE A 255 -1.56 -14.12 6.73
CA PHE A 255 -1.37 -12.69 6.98
C PHE A 255 -0.78 -11.97 5.76
N PHE A 256 0.28 -12.51 5.17
CA PHE A 256 0.94 -11.90 4.01
C PHE A 256 0.01 -11.83 2.80
N ARG A 257 -0.64 -12.95 2.44
CA ARG A 257 -1.58 -12.98 1.32
C ARG A 257 -2.77 -12.04 1.55
N ASP A 258 -3.31 -11.96 2.76
CA ASP A 258 -4.48 -11.11 3.05
C ASP A 258 -4.16 -9.60 2.95
N HIS A 259 -2.88 -9.19 2.94
CA HIS A 259 -2.46 -7.78 2.77
C HIS A 259 -1.82 -7.48 1.40
N VAL A 260 -1.13 -8.44 0.79
CA VAL A 260 -0.39 -8.26 -0.49
C VAL A 260 -1.12 -8.89 -1.68
N GLY A 261 -2.07 -9.77 -1.43
CA GLY A 261 -2.88 -10.45 -2.45
C GLY A 261 -2.25 -11.74 -3.00
N VAL A 262 -1.00 -12.03 -2.66
CA VAL A 262 -0.27 -13.23 -3.10
C VAL A 262 0.48 -13.91 -1.96
N PRO A 263 0.76 -15.22 -2.04
CA PRO A 263 1.62 -15.92 -1.09
C PRO A 263 3.05 -15.33 -1.00
N PRO A 264 3.69 -15.37 0.19
CA PRO A 264 5.03 -14.81 0.38
C PRO A 264 6.12 -15.52 -0.43
N THR A 265 5.91 -16.78 -0.84
CA THR A 265 6.82 -17.49 -1.76
C THR A 265 6.84 -16.84 -3.14
N LEU A 266 5.65 -16.61 -3.71
CA LEU A 266 5.52 -15.98 -5.04
C LEU A 266 6.05 -14.56 -5.02
N TYR A 267 5.76 -13.81 -3.95
CA TYR A 267 6.31 -12.47 -3.78
C TYR A 267 7.85 -12.47 -3.75
N ARG A 268 8.46 -13.38 -2.98
CA ARG A 268 9.93 -13.52 -2.90
C ARG A 268 10.55 -13.84 -4.26
N GLU A 269 9.93 -14.74 -5.02
CA GLU A 269 10.38 -15.09 -6.37
C GLU A 269 10.34 -13.87 -7.30
N ALA A 270 9.21 -13.15 -7.32
CA ALA A 270 9.05 -11.95 -8.14
C ALA A 270 10.01 -10.82 -7.74
N ALA A 271 10.19 -10.56 -6.43
CA ALA A 271 11.08 -9.51 -5.95
C ALA A 271 12.54 -9.76 -6.36
N ARG A 272 12.97 -11.03 -6.37
CA ARG A 272 14.35 -11.42 -6.71
C ARG A 272 14.61 -11.50 -8.21
N ALA A 273 13.59 -11.71 -9.02
CA ALA A 273 13.74 -11.69 -10.48
C ALA A 273 14.14 -10.30 -11.02
N VAL A 274 13.92 -9.24 -10.23
CA VAL A 274 14.08 -7.84 -10.62
C VAL A 274 15.24 -7.16 -9.85
N SER A 275 15.89 -7.90 -8.92
CA SER A 275 16.98 -7.40 -8.07
C SER A 275 18.37 -7.65 -8.66
#